data_AF-A0AAJ2WCW7-F1
#
_entry.id   AF-A0AAJ2WCW7-F1
#
_cell.length_a   1.000
_cell.length_b   1.000
_cell.length_c   1.000
_cell.angle_alpha   90.00
_cell.angle_beta   90.00
_cell.angle_gamma   90.00
#
_symmetry.space_group_name_H-M   'P 1'
#
loop_
_entity.id
_entity.type
_entity.pdbx_description
1 polymer ?
#
loop_
_entity_poly.entity_id
_entity_poly.type
_entity_poly.pdbx_seq_one_letter_code
_entity_poly.pdbx_strand_id
1 'polypeptide(L)'
;MGIFDKLKSTAKQAVNTAATSAASAIGSKRETFTFTSLPESLAELQALPEAKMDTPFKTAALTVLALCAYAADKNIGTEMLNFLRGPRPLNGQEISFLNDRFRDGKTYLPFTYFSGSTPDNNYTPTQPYTLVIESNHVSNEEPGYMKLFIPCGGADSPRPIKLRQRGSDGKWF
;
A
#
# COMPACT_ATOMS: atom_id res chain seq x y z
N MET A 1 -16.59 0.40 16.64
CA MET A 1 -16.31 -0.66 15.63
C MET A 1 -15.49 0.00 14.55
N GLY A 2 -14.35 -0.59 14.21
CA GLY A 2 -13.42 -0.05 13.23
C GLY A 2 -13.87 -0.28 11.79
N ILE A 3 -13.34 0.48 10.83
CA ILE A 3 -13.78 0.38 9.43
C ILE A 3 -13.45 -0.99 8.82
N PHE A 4 -12.40 -1.65 9.33
CA PHE A 4 -12.04 -3.00 8.94
C PHE A 4 -12.92 -4.07 9.58
N ASP A 5 -13.73 -3.75 10.61
CA ASP A 5 -14.68 -4.72 11.16
C ASP A 5 -15.77 -5.09 10.14
N LYS A 6 -16.08 -4.19 9.19
CA LYS A 6 -16.92 -4.48 8.02
C LYS A 6 -16.30 -5.53 7.08
N LEU A 7 -14.98 -5.72 7.16
CA LEU A 7 -14.21 -6.67 6.35
C LEU A 7 -13.82 -7.93 7.15
N LYS A 8 -13.97 -7.91 8.48
CA LYS A 8 -13.67 -9.04 9.37
C LYS A 8 -14.91 -9.93 9.58
N SER A 9 -15.33 -10.65 8.54
CA SER A 9 -15.78 -12.02 8.78
C SER A 9 -14.59 -12.92 8.51
N THR A 10 -14.19 -13.69 9.52
CA THR A 10 -13.05 -14.65 9.60
C THR A 10 -11.62 -14.07 9.66
N ALA A 11 -11.06 -13.95 10.88
CA ALA A 11 -9.72 -14.45 11.28
C ALA A 11 -9.32 -13.87 12.65
N LYS A 12 -8.94 -14.73 13.61
CA LYS A 12 -8.54 -14.40 14.99
C LYS A 12 -7.03 -14.63 15.23
N GLN A 13 -6.38 -13.61 15.78
CA GLN A 13 -5.26 -13.52 16.76
C GLN A 13 -4.12 -14.57 16.82
N ALA A 14 -2.86 -14.09 16.77
CA ALA A 14 -1.88 -14.10 17.89
C ALA A 14 -0.56 -13.37 17.51
N VAL A 15 0.20 -12.93 18.51
CA VAL A 15 1.26 -11.88 18.51
C VAL A 15 2.68 -12.47 18.57
N ASN A 16 3.68 -11.85 17.90
CA ASN A 16 5.02 -11.50 18.45
C ASN A 16 5.99 -10.84 17.43
N THR A 17 6.85 -9.98 17.97
CA THR A 17 7.75 -8.97 17.37
C THR A 17 9.06 -9.51 16.80
N ALA A 18 9.55 -8.95 15.68
CA ALA A 18 10.98 -8.62 15.45
C ALA A 18 11.18 -7.88 14.11
N ALA A 19 11.90 -6.76 14.15
CA ALA A 19 12.33 -5.98 12.98
C ALA A 19 13.76 -6.36 12.58
N THR A 20 14.03 -6.50 11.28
CA THR A 20 15.41 -6.48 10.77
C THR A 20 15.52 -5.83 9.40
N SER A 21 16.44 -4.87 9.36
CA SER A 21 16.89 -4.01 8.27
C SER A 21 17.67 -4.78 7.20
N ALA A 22 17.65 -4.30 5.95
CA ALA A 22 18.76 -4.54 5.03
C ALA A 22 18.92 -3.38 4.02
N ALA A 23 20.18 -2.94 3.87
CA ALA A 23 20.63 -1.79 3.12
C ALA A 23 20.97 -2.10 1.65
N SER A 24 20.75 -1.09 0.81
CA SER A 24 21.47 -0.67 -0.40
C SER A 24 22.04 -1.70 -1.39
N ALA A 25 21.44 -1.72 -2.59
CA ALA A 25 22.14 -1.89 -3.87
C ALA A 25 21.45 -1.01 -4.95
N ILE A 26 22.24 -0.35 -5.79
CA ILE A 26 21.79 0.51 -6.93
C ILE A 26 21.32 -0.34 -8.13
N GLY A 27 21.15 -1.65 -7.94
CA GLY A 27 20.38 -2.52 -8.82
C GLY A 27 19.52 -3.41 -7.94
N SER A 28 18.21 -3.46 -8.23
CA SER A 28 17.20 -4.29 -7.57
C SER A 28 17.23 -4.26 -6.03
N LYS A 29 16.46 -3.37 -5.42
CA LYS A 29 16.25 -3.29 -3.97
C LYS A 29 14.92 -3.94 -3.60
N ARG A 30 14.88 -4.65 -2.46
CA ARG A 30 13.66 -5.15 -1.84
C ARG A 30 13.55 -4.57 -0.44
N GLU A 31 12.42 -3.93 -0.13
CA GLU A 31 12.10 -3.43 1.22
C GLU A 31 10.86 -4.14 1.75
N THR A 32 10.88 -4.45 3.04
CA THR A 32 9.76 -5.06 3.76
C THR A 32 9.23 -4.09 4.80
N PHE A 33 7.92 -3.82 4.76
CA PHE A 33 7.21 -2.98 5.71
C PHE A 33 6.29 -3.83 6.56
N THR A 34 6.22 -3.55 7.85
CA THR A 34 5.40 -4.30 8.80
C THR A 34 4.50 -3.35 9.57
N PHE A 35 3.20 -3.62 9.57
CA PHE A 35 2.18 -2.83 10.25
C PHE A 35 1.40 -3.70 11.23
N THR A 36 1.30 -3.27 12.49
CA THR A 36 0.53 -3.99 13.51
C THR A 36 -0.98 -3.86 13.28
N SER A 37 -1.40 -2.75 12.70
CA SER A 37 -2.78 -2.47 12.30
C SER A 37 -2.80 -1.72 10.97
N LEU A 38 -3.92 -1.82 10.26
CA LEU A 38 -4.20 -0.98 9.10
C LEU A 38 -4.80 0.34 9.58
N PRO A 39 -4.41 1.49 9.03
CA PRO A 39 -4.92 2.80 9.45
C PRO A 39 -6.38 2.94 9.08
N GLU A 40 -7.17 3.43 10.03
CA GLU A 40 -8.62 3.62 9.89
C GLU A 40 -9.02 5.08 9.65
N SER A 41 -8.04 5.99 9.64
CA SER A 41 -8.24 7.41 9.35
C SER A 41 -7.00 8.04 8.73
N LEU A 42 -7.15 9.18 8.07
CA LEU A 42 -6.00 9.94 7.56
C LEU A 42 -5.03 10.31 8.69
N ALA A 43 -5.53 10.63 9.88
CA ALA A 43 -4.69 10.96 11.03
C ALA A 43 -3.81 9.78 11.46
N GLU A 44 -4.36 8.56 11.48
CA GLU A 44 -3.60 7.35 11.77
C GLU A 44 -2.56 7.05 10.69
N LEU A 45 -2.91 7.21 9.40
CA LEU A 45 -1.95 7.08 8.31
C LEU A 45 -0.80 8.07 8.46
N GLN A 46 -1.10 9.33 8.80
CA GLN A 46 -0.10 10.41 8.97
C GLN A 46 0.78 10.22 10.21
N ALA A 47 0.31 9.48 11.22
CA ALA A 47 1.09 9.14 12.41
C ALA A 47 2.16 8.06 12.14
N LEU A 48 2.06 7.32 11.03
CA LEU A 48 3.04 6.31 10.66
C LEU A 48 4.40 6.94 10.30
N PRO A 49 5.53 6.32 10.69
CA PRO A 49 6.87 6.80 10.31
C PRO A 49 7.07 6.94 8.79
N GLU A 50 6.39 6.11 8.02
CA GLU A 50 6.40 6.10 6.55
C GLU A 50 5.77 7.38 5.96
N ALA A 51 4.90 8.08 6.69
CA ALA A 51 4.20 9.29 6.24
C ALA A 51 5.12 10.49 5.99
N LYS A 52 6.42 10.36 6.32
CA LYS A 52 7.46 11.30 5.86
C LYS A 52 7.58 11.32 4.34
N MET A 53 7.28 10.21 3.67
CA MET A 53 7.30 10.06 2.21
C MET A 53 8.66 10.46 1.59
N ASP A 54 9.74 10.27 2.35
CA ASP A 54 11.13 10.59 1.99
C ASP A 54 11.75 9.52 1.06
N THR A 55 11.10 8.36 0.91
CA THR A 55 11.45 7.33 -0.06
C THR A 55 10.21 6.89 -0.86
N PRO A 56 10.38 6.44 -2.12
CA PRO A 56 9.26 5.95 -2.91
C PRO A 56 8.69 4.64 -2.34
N PHE A 57 9.52 3.82 -1.68
CA PHE A 57 9.09 2.57 -1.04
C PHE A 57 8.08 2.84 0.08
N LYS A 58 8.31 3.86 0.91
CA LYS A 58 7.37 4.27 1.96
C LYS A 58 6.04 4.74 1.39
N THR A 59 6.07 5.61 0.37
CA THR A 59 4.83 6.08 -0.27
C THR A 59 4.05 4.95 -0.93
N ALA A 60 4.75 3.99 -1.56
CA ALA A 60 4.13 2.80 -2.12
C ALA A 60 3.46 1.92 -1.04
N ALA A 61 4.12 1.72 0.10
CA ALA A 61 3.53 0.98 1.23
C ALA A 61 2.24 1.66 1.73
N LEU A 62 2.30 2.98 1.98
CA LEU A 62 1.13 3.76 2.41
C LEU A 62 -0.01 3.72 1.39
N THR A 63 0.31 3.66 0.09
CA THR A 63 -0.71 3.58 -0.97
C THR A 63 -1.50 2.29 -0.87
N VAL A 64 -0.85 1.16 -0.56
CA VAL A 64 -1.57 -0.10 -0.33
C VAL A 64 -2.50 0.01 0.89
N LEU A 65 -2.05 0.63 1.98
CA LEU A 65 -2.89 0.88 3.16
C LEU A 65 -4.11 1.76 2.84
N ALA A 66 -3.90 2.82 2.06
CA ALA A 66 -4.97 3.71 1.60
C ALA A 66 -5.98 3.01 0.69
N LEU A 67 -5.54 2.05 -0.14
CA LEU A 67 -6.43 1.21 -0.95
C LEU A 67 -7.25 0.24 -0.09
N CYS A 68 -6.66 -0.33 0.97
CA CYS A 68 -7.40 -1.10 1.96
C CYS A 68 -8.49 -0.26 2.62
N ALA A 69 -8.16 0.97 3.05
CA ALA A 69 -9.13 1.89 3.62
C ALA A 69 -10.21 2.27 2.60
N TYR A 70 -9.86 2.51 1.33
CA TYR A 70 -10.84 2.81 0.27
C TYR A 70 -11.82 1.67 0.03
N ALA A 71 -11.34 0.43 0.04
CA ALA A 71 -12.18 -0.75 -0.11
C ALA A 71 -13.15 -0.92 1.08
N ALA A 72 -12.77 -0.48 2.28
CA ALA A 72 -13.60 -0.51 3.49
C ALA A 72 -14.58 0.68 3.57
N ASP A 73 -14.08 1.87 3.26
CA ASP A 73 -14.77 3.15 3.31
C ASP A 73 -14.18 4.12 2.27
N LYS A 74 -14.96 4.40 1.23
CA LYS A 74 -14.52 5.20 0.08
C LYS A 74 -14.11 6.61 0.47
N ASN A 75 -14.74 7.20 1.49
CA ASN A 75 -14.45 8.58 1.88
C ASN A 75 -13.09 8.64 2.57
N ILE A 76 -12.87 7.79 3.57
CA ILE A 76 -11.59 7.71 4.29
C ILE A 76 -10.45 7.35 3.34
N GLY A 77 -10.65 6.34 2.48
CA GLY A 77 -9.65 5.98 1.50
C GLY A 77 -9.36 7.09 0.49
N THR A 78 -10.36 7.87 0.08
CA THR A 78 -10.15 9.03 -0.80
C THR A 78 -9.32 10.10 -0.12
N GLU A 79 -9.56 10.39 1.16
CA GLU A 79 -8.74 11.32 1.94
C GLU A 79 -7.28 10.87 2.04
N MET A 80 -7.06 9.60 2.36
CA MET A 80 -5.72 9.00 2.40
C MET A 80 -5.01 9.05 1.05
N LEU A 81 -5.69 8.67 -0.03
CA LEU A 81 -5.11 8.71 -1.38
C LEU A 81 -4.82 10.15 -1.82
N ASN A 82 -5.68 11.12 -1.48
CA ASN A 82 -5.43 12.52 -1.80
C ASN A 82 -4.22 13.08 -1.05
N PHE A 83 -4.03 12.72 0.21
CA PHE A 83 -2.80 13.04 0.95
C PHE A 83 -1.56 12.50 0.23
N LEU A 84 -1.60 11.24 -0.22
CA LEU A 84 -0.48 10.59 -0.90
C LEU A 84 -0.19 11.14 -2.30
N ARG A 85 -1.15 11.79 -2.97
CA ARG A 85 -0.95 12.44 -4.28
C ARG A 85 -0.48 13.89 -4.18
N GLY A 86 -0.55 14.48 -2.99
CA GLY A 86 -0.17 15.86 -2.73
C GLY A 86 -1.14 16.85 -3.39
N PRO A 87 -0.67 17.84 -4.16
CA PRO A 87 -1.51 18.95 -4.65
C PRO A 87 -2.52 18.54 -5.74
N ARG A 88 -2.45 17.31 -6.27
CA ARG A 88 -3.36 16.83 -7.33
C ARG A 88 -4.25 15.71 -6.77
N PRO A 89 -5.44 16.04 -6.25
CA PRO A 89 -6.37 15.03 -5.74
C PRO A 89 -6.94 14.13 -6.85
N LEU A 90 -7.55 13.02 -6.44
CA LEU A 90 -8.36 12.14 -7.28
C LEU A 90 -9.49 12.93 -7.95
N ASN A 91 -9.54 12.82 -9.29
CA ASN A 91 -10.64 13.33 -10.08
C ASN A 91 -11.76 12.27 -10.21
N GLY A 92 -12.90 12.69 -10.78
CA GLY A 92 -14.06 11.81 -10.93
C GLY A 92 -13.80 10.54 -11.74
N GLN A 93 -12.96 10.59 -12.79
CA GLN A 93 -12.60 9.40 -13.56
C GLN A 93 -11.78 8.40 -12.74
N GLU A 94 -10.81 8.89 -11.97
CA GLU A 94 -9.97 8.06 -11.10
C GLU A 94 -10.80 7.43 -9.97
N ILE A 95 -11.74 8.18 -9.39
CA ILE A 95 -12.68 7.65 -8.39
C ILE A 95 -13.59 6.58 -9.01
N SER A 96 -14.17 6.83 -10.18
CA SER A 96 -14.99 5.84 -10.89
C SER A 96 -14.20 4.56 -11.21
N PHE A 97 -12.95 4.71 -11.64
CA PHE A 97 -12.06 3.57 -11.87
C PHE A 97 -11.84 2.75 -10.59
N LEU A 98 -11.54 3.39 -9.45
CA LEU A 98 -11.39 2.69 -8.16
C LEU A 98 -12.68 1.99 -7.74
N ASN A 99 -13.84 2.65 -7.92
CA ASN A 99 -15.14 2.04 -7.67
C ASN A 99 -15.36 0.77 -8.49
N ASP A 100 -15.03 0.80 -9.78
CA ASP A 100 -15.15 -0.36 -10.67
C ASP A 100 -14.17 -1.48 -10.31
N ARG A 101 -13.01 -1.16 -9.73
CA ARG A 101 -12.06 -2.18 -9.26
C ARG A 101 -12.53 -2.92 -8.01
N PHE A 102 -13.24 -2.24 -7.10
CA PHE A 102 -13.62 -2.81 -5.80
C PHE A 102 -15.08 -3.22 -5.66
N ARG A 103 -15.90 -3.03 -6.70
CA ARG A 103 -17.29 -3.51 -6.71
C ARG A 103 -17.40 -5.04 -6.76
N ASP A 104 -18.62 -5.54 -6.65
CA ASP A 104 -18.97 -6.96 -6.84
C ASP A 104 -18.17 -7.92 -5.93
N GLY A 105 -17.97 -7.54 -4.66
CA GLY A 105 -17.27 -8.37 -3.67
C GLY A 105 -15.74 -8.37 -3.79
N LYS A 106 -15.15 -7.51 -4.63
CA LYS A 106 -13.69 -7.44 -4.86
C LYS A 106 -12.93 -6.57 -3.86
N THR A 107 -13.53 -6.30 -2.70
CA THR A 107 -12.90 -5.51 -1.62
C THR A 107 -11.69 -6.23 -1.00
N TYR A 108 -11.51 -7.53 -1.26
CA TYR A 108 -10.32 -8.30 -0.88
C TYR A 108 -9.07 -7.94 -1.69
N LEU A 109 -9.19 -7.30 -2.86
CA LEU A 109 -8.06 -7.08 -3.78
C LEU A 109 -6.85 -6.37 -3.16
N PRO A 110 -6.99 -5.30 -2.34
CA PRO A 110 -5.84 -4.68 -1.70
C PRO A 110 -5.09 -5.61 -0.73
N PHE A 111 -5.79 -6.59 -0.13
CA PHE A 111 -5.19 -7.54 0.81
C PHE A 111 -4.25 -8.54 0.12
N THR A 112 -4.42 -8.74 -1.18
CA THR A 112 -3.57 -9.63 -1.99
C THR A 112 -2.09 -9.21 -2.04
N TYR A 113 -1.78 -7.94 -1.73
CA TYR A 113 -0.41 -7.44 -1.70
C TYR A 113 0.36 -7.79 -0.43
N PHE A 114 -0.35 -8.22 0.62
CA PHE A 114 0.27 -8.57 1.88
C PHE A 114 0.76 -10.02 1.86
N SER A 115 1.86 -10.26 2.58
CA SER A 115 2.38 -11.60 2.79
C SER A 115 1.35 -12.48 3.49
N GLY A 116 1.36 -13.76 3.16
CA GLY A 116 0.42 -14.75 3.70
C GLY A 116 -0.97 -14.72 3.08
N SER A 117 -1.32 -13.72 2.26
CA SER A 117 -2.60 -13.72 1.52
C SER A 117 -2.50 -14.60 0.28
N THR A 118 -3.26 -15.69 0.22
CA THR A 118 -3.27 -16.65 -0.91
C THR A 118 -4.70 -16.98 -1.34
N PRO A 119 -4.92 -17.53 -2.56
CA PRO A 119 -6.25 -17.98 -2.95
C PRO A 119 -6.85 -19.00 -1.98
N ASP A 120 -6.03 -19.92 -1.47
CA ASP A 120 -6.44 -21.01 -0.57
C ASP A 120 -6.97 -20.51 0.78
N ASN A 121 -6.56 -19.33 1.23
CA ASN A 121 -7.03 -18.73 2.48
C ASN A 121 -7.95 -17.51 2.26
N ASN A 122 -8.58 -17.43 1.08
CA ASN A 122 -9.46 -16.32 0.70
C ASN A 122 -8.78 -14.94 0.77
N TYR A 123 -7.48 -14.90 0.47
CA TYR A 123 -6.65 -13.70 0.52
C TYR A 123 -6.61 -13.04 1.90
N THR A 124 -6.60 -13.87 2.95
CA THR A 124 -6.46 -13.43 4.33
C THR A 124 -4.98 -13.23 4.64
N PRO A 125 -4.50 -12.00 4.85
CA PRO A 125 -3.09 -11.75 5.13
C PRO A 125 -2.71 -12.25 6.52
N THR A 126 -1.45 -12.63 6.69
CA THR A 126 -0.92 -12.91 8.03
C THR A 126 -0.73 -11.61 8.80
N GLN A 127 -0.85 -11.69 10.13
CA GLN A 127 -0.51 -10.60 11.03
C GLN A 127 0.87 -10.87 11.70
N PRO A 128 1.70 -9.85 11.90
CA PRO A 128 1.49 -8.45 11.50
C PRO A 128 1.48 -8.26 9.96
N TYR A 129 0.73 -7.27 9.49
CA TYR A 129 0.53 -7.01 8.07
C TYR A 129 1.86 -6.67 7.42
N THR A 130 2.34 -7.54 6.53
CA THR A 130 3.67 -7.41 5.92
C THR A 130 3.55 -7.13 4.42
N LEU A 131 4.19 -6.07 3.95
CA LEU A 131 4.27 -5.68 2.55
C LEU A 131 5.71 -5.76 2.05
N VAL A 132 5.89 -6.33 0.87
CA VAL A 132 7.18 -6.36 0.17
C VAL A 132 7.09 -5.44 -1.04
N ILE A 133 8.10 -4.59 -1.22
CA ILE A 133 8.17 -3.65 -2.33
C ILE A 133 9.54 -3.75 -2.96
N GLU A 134 9.56 -3.84 -4.29
CA GLU A 134 10.75 -4.16 -5.06
C GLU A 134 11.04 -3.07 -6.10
N SER A 135 12.31 -2.81 -6.33
CA SER A 135 12.80 -2.17 -7.54
C SER A 135 13.56 -3.17 -8.39
N ASN A 136 13.78 -2.83 -9.66
CA ASN A 136 14.64 -3.54 -10.58
C ASN A 136 15.38 -2.54 -11.49
N HIS A 137 16.00 -3.03 -12.56
CA HIS A 137 16.77 -2.19 -13.48
C HIS A 137 15.93 -1.10 -14.18
N VAL A 138 14.61 -1.29 -14.35
CA VAL A 138 13.74 -0.27 -14.98
C VAL A 138 13.17 0.75 -13.99
N SER A 139 13.49 0.62 -12.70
CA SER A 139 12.81 1.41 -11.66
C SER A 139 13.15 2.89 -11.67
N ASN A 140 14.35 3.27 -12.11
CA ASN A 140 14.84 4.65 -12.07
C ASN A 140 15.30 5.16 -13.45
N GLU A 141 14.67 4.69 -14.52
CA GLU A 141 15.00 5.10 -15.91
C GLU A 141 14.54 6.53 -16.23
N GLU A 142 13.49 7.01 -15.56
CA GLU A 142 12.89 8.33 -15.83
C GLU A 142 13.27 9.32 -14.71
N PRO A 143 14.00 10.40 -15.02
CA PRO A 143 14.38 11.39 -14.03
C PRO A 143 13.18 11.97 -13.26
N GLY A 144 13.27 11.95 -11.93
CA GLY A 144 12.20 12.45 -11.05
C GLY A 144 11.06 11.46 -10.81
N TYR A 145 11.14 10.22 -11.32
CA TYR A 145 10.16 9.18 -11.08
C TYR A 145 10.81 7.88 -10.61
N MET A 146 10.03 7.08 -9.88
CA MET A 146 10.41 5.74 -9.46
C MET A 146 9.27 4.78 -9.80
N LYS A 147 9.57 3.72 -10.56
CA LYS A 147 8.67 2.60 -10.82
C LYS A 147 9.02 1.43 -9.91
N LEU A 148 8.19 1.15 -8.92
CA LEU A 148 8.33 0.02 -8.01
C LEU A 148 7.35 -1.09 -8.36
N PHE A 149 7.56 -2.25 -7.77
CA PHE A 149 6.81 -3.47 -8.02
C PHE A 149 6.39 -4.10 -6.69
N ILE A 150 5.12 -4.47 -6.58
CA ILE A 150 4.54 -5.05 -5.36
C ILE A 150 4.08 -6.47 -5.67
N PRO A 151 4.73 -7.51 -5.11
CA PRO A 151 4.26 -8.88 -5.22
C PRO A 151 2.81 -9.02 -4.76
N CYS A 152 2.07 -9.93 -5.39
CA CYS A 152 0.65 -10.12 -5.16
C CYS A 152 0.36 -11.62 -5.12
N GLY A 153 -0.30 -12.10 -4.07
CA GLY A 153 -0.63 -13.52 -3.90
C GLY A 153 -1.67 -14.06 -4.89
N GLY A 154 -2.31 -13.18 -5.69
CA GLY A 154 -3.30 -13.55 -6.72
C GLY A 154 -2.82 -13.36 -8.16
N ALA A 155 -1.52 -13.14 -8.39
CA ALA A 155 -0.97 -12.90 -9.72
C ALA A 155 0.46 -13.42 -9.87
N ASP A 156 0.78 -13.95 -11.06
CA ASP A 156 2.12 -14.45 -11.38
C ASP A 156 3.19 -13.35 -11.48
N SER A 157 2.76 -12.08 -11.61
CA SER A 157 3.65 -10.93 -11.78
C SER A 157 3.38 -9.84 -10.73
N PRO A 158 4.44 -9.26 -10.14
CA PRO A 158 4.32 -8.08 -9.28
C PRO A 158 3.61 -6.92 -9.97
N ARG A 159 2.78 -6.17 -9.23
CA ARG A 159 2.04 -5.03 -9.77
C ARG A 159 2.87 -3.76 -9.70
N PRO A 160 3.01 -3.02 -10.81
CA PRO A 160 3.81 -1.80 -10.83
C PRO A 160 3.08 -0.65 -10.16
N ILE A 161 3.82 0.20 -9.46
CA ILE A 161 3.41 1.52 -8.99
C ILE A 161 4.46 2.54 -9.43
N LYS A 162 4.02 3.68 -9.98
CA LYS A 162 4.92 4.76 -10.40
C LYS A 162 4.69 5.97 -9.50
N LEU A 163 5.77 6.46 -8.91
CA LEU A 163 5.78 7.59 -7.99
C LEU A 163 6.66 8.70 -8.55
N ARG A 164 6.33 9.95 -8.24
CA ARG A 164 7.08 11.14 -8.64
C ARG A 164 7.73 11.78 -7.43
N GLN A 165 8.98 12.21 -7.58
CA GLN A 165 9.64 13.02 -6.56
C GLN A 165 9.32 14.49 -6.79
N ARG A 166 8.94 15.18 -5.72
CA ARG A 166 8.83 16.63 -5.70
C ARG A 166 10.21 17.22 -5.40
N GLY A 167 10.78 17.95 -6.36
CA GLY A 167 12.14 18.49 -6.24
C GLY A 167 12.34 19.50 -5.10
N SER A 168 11.30 20.19 -4.63
CA SER A 168 11.43 21.23 -3.60
C SER A 168 11.74 20.70 -2.20
N ASP A 169 11.28 19.49 -1.87
CA ASP A 169 11.41 18.90 -0.52
C ASP A 169 11.74 17.40 -0.53
N GLY A 170 12.00 16.83 -1.70
CA GLY A 170 12.42 15.44 -1.87
C GLY A 170 11.33 14.39 -1.63
N LYS A 171 10.09 14.80 -1.33
CA LYS A 171 8.97 13.89 -1.04
C LYS A 171 8.47 13.17 -2.29
N TRP A 172 8.00 11.94 -2.11
CA TRP A 172 7.47 11.06 -3.15
C TRP A 172 5.95 10.98 -3.12
N PHE A 173 5.29 11.12 -4.27
CA PHE A 173 3.83 11.14 -4.46
C PHE A 173 3.37 10.23 -5.61
#